data_AF-A0A1I0A827-F1
#
_entry.id   AF-A0A1I0A827-F1
#
_cell.length_a   1.000
_cell.length_b   1.000
_cell.length_c   1.000
_cell.angle_alpha   90.00
_cell.angle_beta   90.00
_cell.angle_gamma   90.00
#
_symmetry.space_group_name_H-M   'P 1'
#
loop_
_entity.id
_entity.type
_entity.pdbx_description
1 polymer ?
#
loop_
_entity_poly.entity_id
_entity_poly.type
_entity_poly.pdbx_seq_one_letter_code
_entity_poly.pdbx_strand_id
1 'polypeptide(L)'
;MSKAIVRRKVKAEENLELLPAFEPEVDLVETRDYLRLLADMPGFDREDMDVLVGDDSIIIRGERKAEGIYQQSEEFRILERKMGKVYREIPITTKIRADGIQLYYEDGVLVVHMPKEEVIH
;
A
#
# COMPACT_ATOMS: atom_id res chain seq x y z
N MET A 1 -16.15 -6.71 -9.53
CA MET A 1 -15.68 -7.12 -8.18
C MET A 1 -14.25 -7.62 -8.32
N SER A 2 -13.26 -6.73 -8.15
CA SER A 2 -11.85 -7.07 -8.34
C SER A 2 -11.31 -7.76 -7.08
N LYS A 3 -10.73 -8.96 -7.24
CA LYS A 3 -10.11 -9.72 -6.16
C LYS A 3 -8.69 -9.19 -5.95
N ALA A 4 -8.39 -8.63 -4.77
CA ALA A 4 -7.00 -8.49 -4.34
C ALA A 4 -6.41 -9.90 -4.17
N ILE A 5 -5.29 -10.17 -4.85
CA ILE A 5 -4.62 -11.47 -4.84
C ILE A 5 -3.48 -11.43 -3.82
N VAL A 6 -3.67 -12.08 -2.67
CA VAL A 6 -2.61 -12.31 -1.68
C VAL A 6 -1.55 -13.22 -2.30
N ARG A 7 -0.30 -12.74 -2.47
CA ARG A 7 0.84 -13.55 -2.94
C ARG A 7 1.96 -13.59 -1.90
N ARG A 8 2.56 -14.78 -1.74
CA ARG A 8 3.55 -15.16 -0.71
C ARG A 8 4.96 -14.60 -1.02
N LYS A 9 5.71 -14.23 0.04
CA LYS A 9 7.02 -13.52 0.06
C LYS A 9 8.09 -14.09 -0.90
N VAL A 10 8.85 -13.19 -1.53
CA VAL A 10 10.13 -13.44 -2.25
C VAL A 10 11.27 -12.77 -1.46
N LYS A 11 12.46 -13.39 -1.44
CA LYS A 11 13.64 -13.05 -0.61
C LYS A 11 14.31 -11.70 -0.97
N ALA A 12 14.95 -11.11 0.03
CA ALA A 12 15.43 -9.71 0.08
C ALA A 12 16.77 -9.41 -0.63
N GLU A 13 17.50 -10.38 -1.17
CA GLU A 13 18.92 -10.17 -1.54
C GLU A 13 19.18 -9.83 -3.03
N GLU A 14 18.17 -9.72 -3.89
CA GLU A 14 18.36 -9.50 -5.35
C GLU A 14 17.94 -8.12 -5.90
N ASN A 15 17.59 -7.12 -5.09
CA ASN A 15 16.92 -5.90 -5.61
C ASN A 15 17.59 -4.55 -5.32
N LEU A 16 18.86 -4.38 -5.72
CA LEU A 16 19.49 -3.05 -5.76
C LEU A 16 18.90 -2.13 -6.86
N GLU A 17 18.09 -2.65 -7.78
CA GLU A 17 17.41 -1.91 -8.87
C GLU A 17 15.99 -1.41 -8.53
N LEU A 18 15.52 -1.59 -7.30
CA LEU A 18 14.11 -1.37 -6.92
C LEU A 18 13.95 -0.50 -5.65
N LEU A 19 14.72 0.58 -5.53
CA LEU A 19 14.41 1.59 -4.51
C LEU A 19 13.09 2.28 -4.87
N PRO A 20 12.15 2.42 -3.91
CA PRO A 20 10.92 3.14 -4.16
C PRO A 20 11.24 4.59 -4.52
N ALA A 21 10.57 5.12 -5.55
CA ALA A 21 10.67 6.52 -5.93
C ALA A 21 10.18 7.44 -4.81
N PHE A 22 9.21 6.96 -4.03
CA PHE A 22 8.74 7.60 -2.81
C PHE A 22 7.96 6.65 -1.91
N GLU A 23 7.73 7.08 -0.68
CA GLU A 23 6.88 6.38 0.27
C GLU A 23 5.56 7.15 0.44
N PRO A 24 4.40 6.47 0.44
CA PRO A 24 3.14 7.10 0.81
C PRO A 24 3.14 7.51 2.28
N GLU A 25 2.47 8.62 2.56
CA GLU A 25 2.11 8.99 3.93
C GLU A 25 1.02 8.05 4.45
N VAL A 26 1.12 7.65 5.70
CA VAL A 26 0.26 6.62 6.29
C VAL A 26 -0.13 6.94 7.72
N ASP A 27 -1.36 6.61 8.07
CA ASP A 27 -1.87 6.57 9.45
C ASP A 27 -2.24 5.12 9.81
N LEU A 28 -1.74 4.64 10.95
CA LEU A 28 -2.15 3.36 11.52
C LEU A 28 -2.92 3.60 12.82
N VAL A 29 -4.23 3.33 12.79
CA VAL A 29 -5.10 3.42 13.95
C VAL A 29 -5.26 2.05 14.57
N GLU A 30 -5.04 1.94 15.87
CA GLU A 30 -5.23 0.71 16.64
C GLU A 30 -6.38 0.87 17.63
N THR A 31 -7.26 -0.13 17.67
CA THR A 31 -8.26 -0.29 18.72
C THR A 31 -8.05 -1.61 19.44
N ARG A 32 -8.93 -1.92 20.40
CA ARG A 32 -8.94 -3.26 21.02
C ARG A 32 -9.16 -4.37 19.99
N ASP A 33 -9.96 -4.12 18.97
CA ASP A 33 -10.51 -5.18 18.11
C ASP A 33 -9.93 -5.18 16.68
N TYR A 34 -9.30 -4.09 16.24
CA TYR A 34 -8.77 -3.98 14.88
C TYR A 34 -7.56 -3.05 14.78
N LEU A 35 -6.83 -3.21 13.67
CA LEU A 35 -5.97 -2.20 13.07
C LEU A 35 -6.67 -1.60 11.85
N ARG A 36 -6.50 -0.31 11.62
CA ARG A 36 -6.97 0.37 10.41
C ARG A 36 -5.88 1.26 9.85
N LEU A 37 -5.41 0.91 8.66
CA LEU A 37 -4.40 1.66 7.93
C LEU A 37 -5.08 2.60 6.94
N LEU A 38 -4.61 3.84 6.86
CA LEU A 38 -4.93 4.79 5.80
C LEU A 38 -3.62 5.15 5.10
N ALA A 39 -3.63 5.21 3.77
CA ALA A 39 -2.46 5.57 2.98
C ALA A 39 -2.83 6.50 1.85
N ASP A 40 -2.11 7.62 1.76
CA ASP A 40 -2.29 8.59 0.69
C ASP A 40 -1.63 8.09 -0.59
N MET A 41 -2.48 7.63 -1.50
CA MET A 41 -2.13 7.05 -2.80
C MET A 41 -2.87 7.74 -3.96
N PRO A 42 -2.86 9.09 -4.09
CA PRO A 42 -3.64 9.74 -5.13
C PRO A 42 -3.16 9.37 -6.54
N GLY A 43 -4.08 9.24 -7.50
CA GLY A 43 -3.72 9.01 -8.90
C GLY A 43 -3.05 7.65 -9.16
N PHE A 44 -3.24 6.67 -8.28
CA PHE A 44 -2.99 5.27 -8.57
C PHE A 44 -4.25 4.61 -9.08
N ASP A 45 -4.10 3.74 -10.07
CA ASP A 45 -5.13 2.78 -10.45
C ASP A 45 -5.21 1.66 -9.41
N ARG A 46 -6.41 1.14 -9.16
CA ARG A 46 -6.62 0.11 -8.11
C ARG A 46 -5.85 -1.16 -8.42
N GLU A 47 -5.69 -1.47 -9.69
CA GLU A 47 -5.00 -2.65 -10.21
C GLU A 47 -3.48 -2.56 -10.04
N ASP A 48 -2.94 -1.34 -9.88
CA ASP A 48 -1.51 -1.09 -9.70
C ASP A 48 -1.12 -0.95 -8.22
N MET A 49 -2.05 -1.22 -7.29
CA MET A 49 -1.80 -1.22 -5.85
C MET A 49 -1.88 -2.64 -5.28
N ASP A 50 -0.95 -2.95 -4.38
CA ASP A 50 -0.91 -4.22 -3.67
C ASP A 50 -0.66 -3.98 -2.17
N VAL A 51 -1.42 -4.71 -1.35
CA VAL A 51 -1.31 -4.68 0.11
C VAL A 51 -1.09 -6.09 0.60
N LEU A 52 0.02 -6.30 1.30
CA LEU A 52 0.33 -7.56 1.95
C LEU A 52 0.21 -7.36 3.46
N VAL A 53 -0.63 -8.16 4.10
CA VAL A 53 -0.76 -8.20 5.55
C VAL A 53 -0.13 -9.51 6.03
N GLY A 54 1.02 -9.41 6.68
CA GLY A 54 1.74 -10.53 7.27
C GLY A 54 1.65 -10.54 8.79
N ASP A 55 2.35 -11.49 9.41
CA ASP A 55 2.42 -11.62 10.87
C ASP A 55 3.30 -10.55 11.51
N ASP A 56 4.25 -10.01 10.75
CA ASP A 56 5.32 -9.10 11.19
C ASP A 56 5.18 -7.68 10.64
N SER A 57 4.52 -7.52 9.48
CA SER A 57 4.37 -6.21 8.85
C SER A 57 3.17 -6.13 7.92
N ILE A 58 2.73 -4.89 7.70
CA ILE A 58 1.85 -4.50 6.60
C ILE A 58 2.70 -3.83 5.54
N ILE A 59 2.62 -4.30 4.30
CA ILE A 59 3.36 -3.76 3.17
C ILE A 59 2.37 -3.16 2.17
N ILE A 60 2.59 -1.90 1.81
CA ILE A 60 1.91 -1.21 0.71
C ILE A 60 2.91 -1.06 -0.41
N ARG A 61 2.54 -1.45 -1.63
CA ARG A 61 3.33 -1.17 -2.83
C ARG A 61 2.44 -0.83 -4.00
N GLY A 62 3.01 -0.14 -4.97
CA GLY A 62 2.34 0.15 -6.23
C GLY A 62 3.19 0.99 -7.14
N GLU A 63 2.62 1.45 -8.25
CA GLU A 63 3.30 2.32 -9.20
C GLU A 63 2.40 3.46 -9.67
N ARG A 64 2.86 4.70 -9.48
CA ARG A 64 2.20 5.88 -10.03
C ARG A 64 2.75 6.15 -11.42
N LYS A 65 1.98 5.77 -12.43
CA LYS A 65 2.32 5.90 -13.84
C LYS A 65 2.26 7.35 -14.30
N ALA A 66 3.21 7.72 -15.16
CA ALA A 66 3.24 9.04 -15.83
C ALA A 66 2.58 8.98 -17.21
N GLU A 67 2.39 7.77 -17.73
CA GLU A 67 1.78 7.48 -19.02
C GLU A 67 0.37 8.09 -19.09
N GLY A 68 0.12 8.88 -20.14
CA GLY A 68 -1.16 9.54 -20.36
C GLY A 68 -1.41 10.77 -19.49
N ILE A 69 -0.55 11.07 -18.51
CA ILE A 69 -0.62 12.30 -17.70
C ILE A 69 0.17 13.44 -18.38
N TYR A 70 1.35 13.13 -18.93
CA TYR A 70 2.21 14.11 -19.59
C TYR A 70 2.38 13.77 -21.08
N GLN A 71 2.39 14.79 -21.92
CA GLN A 71 2.65 14.65 -23.35
C GLN A 71 4.13 14.89 -23.64
N GLN A 72 4.70 14.17 -24.61
CA GLN A 72 6.12 14.32 -24.96
C GLN A 72 6.48 15.73 -25.45
N SER A 73 5.50 16.50 -25.96
CA SER A 73 5.68 17.88 -26.41
C SER A 73 5.62 18.92 -25.29
N GLU A 74 5.37 18.53 -24.05
CA GLU A 74 5.25 19.45 -22.91
C GLU A 74 6.61 19.70 -22.26
N GLU A 75 6.87 20.96 -21.90
CA GLU A 75 8.02 21.34 -21.09
C GLU A 75 7.57 21.65 -19.66
N PHE A 76 8.17 20.98 -18.67
CA PHE A 76 7.87 21.25 -17.27
C PHE A 76 8.45 22.59 -16.84
N ARG A 77 7.57 23.51 -16.42
CA ARG A 77 7.98 24.72 -15.70
C ARG A 77 8.28 24.43 -14.22
N ILE A 78 7.55 23.49 -13.63
CA ILE A 78 7.68 23.02 -12.24
C ILE A 78 7.31 21.53 -12.22
N LEU A 79 8.05 20.71 -11.47
CA LEU A 79 7.80 19.27 -11.29
C LEU A 79 7.94 18.88 -9.81
N GLU A 80 6.81 18.76 -9.11
CA GLU A 80 6.77 18.41 -7.67
C GLU A 80 6.08 17.07 -7.42
N ARG A 81 5.22 16.63 -8.35
CA ARG A 81 4.47 15.37 -8.22
C ARG A 81 5.43 14.20 -8.37
N LYS A 82 5.55 13.39 -7.32
CA LYS A 82 6.32 12.15 -7.36
C LYS A 82 5.61 11.11 -8.23
N MET A 83 6.37 10.47 -9.11
CA MET A 83 5.95 9.40 -10.03
C MET A 83 6.84 8.17 -9.83
N GLY A 84 6.37 7.00 -10.25
CA GLY A 84 7.08 5.74 -10.16
C GLY A 84 6.63 4.85 -9.01
N LYS A 85 7.45 3.85 -8.70
CA LYS A 85 7.14 2.80 -7.73
C LYS A 85 7.16 3.31 -6.31
N VAL A 86 6.25 2.80 -5.49
CA VAL A 86 6.21 3.06 -4.06
C VAL A 86 6.28 1.77 -3.27
N TYR A 87 6.85 1.87 -2.08
CA TYR A 87 6.94 0.80 -1.10
C TYR A 87 6.88 1.44 0.29
N ARG A 88 6.04 0.90 1.17
CA ARG A 88 6.01 1.25 2.58
C ARG A 88 5.78 -0.02 3.38
N GLU A 89 6.66 -0.28 4.34
CA GLU A 89 6.52 -1.39 5.27
C GLU A 89 6.31 -0.85 6.68
N ILE A 90 5.29 -1.38 7.34
CA ILE A 90 4.84 -0.94 8.66
C ILE A 90 4.89 -2.16 9.57
N PRO A 91 5.89 -2.24 10.47
CA PRO A 91 5.98 -3.35 11.41
C PRO A 91 4.74 -3.40 12.32
N ILE A 92 4.22 -4.61 12.53
CA ILE A 92 3.15 -4.87 13.49
C ILE A 92 3.52 -6.06 14.37
N THR A 93 3.05 -6.06 15.61
CA THR A 93 3.17 -7.20 16.54
C THR A 93 1.82 -7.87 16.80
N THR A 94 0.76 -7.33 16.21
CA THR A 94 -0.60 -7.78 16.40
C THR A 94 -0.97 -8.83 15.37
N LYS A 95 -1.53 -9.96 15.81
CA LYS A 95 -2.05 -10.98 14.91
C LYS A 95 -3.35 -10.52 14.27
N ILE A 96 -3.42 -10.63 12.95
CA ILE A 96 -4.57 -10.22 12.15
C ILE A 96 -5.34 -11.44 11.66
N ARG A 97 -6.67 -11.40 11.82
CA ARG A 97 -7.57 -12.40 11.27
C ARG A 97 -7.76 -12.15 9.76
N ALA A 98 -7.11 -12.97 8.94
CA ALA A 98 -6.99 -12.77 7.49
C ALA A 98 -8.34 -12.77 6.73
N ASP A 99 -9.30 -13.61 7.11
CA ASP A 99 -10.62 -13.72 6.48
C ASP A 99 -11.51 -12.49 6.68
N GLY A 100 -11.18 -11.64 7.66
CA GLY A 100 -11.91 -10.41 7.97
C GLY A 100 -11.32 -9.13 7.38
N ILE A 101 -10.23 -9.22 6.61
CA ILE A 101 -9.58 -8.03 6.04
C ILE A 101 -10.47 -7.40 4.97
N GLN A 102 -10.66 -6.08 5.05
CA GLN A 102 -11.40 -5.30 4.07
C GLN A 102 -10.55 -4.15 3.57
N LEU A 103 -10.66 -3.87 2.26
CA LEU A 103 -9.93 -2.80 1.60
C LEU A 103 -10.90 -1.88 0.88
N TYR A 104 -10.68 -0.59 1.05
CA TYR A 104 -11.41 0.47 0.40
C TYR A 104 -10.42 1.47 -0.21
N TYR A 105 -10.77 2.08 -1.33
CA TYR A 105 -9.99 3.16 -1.90
C TYR A 105 -10.96 4.16 -2.49
N GLU A 106 -10.84 5.43 -2.13
CA GLU A 106 -11.70 6.52 -2.59
C GLU A 106 -10.91 7.81 -2.47
N ASP A 107 -11.09 8.71 -3.43
CA ASP A 107 -10.48 10.04 -3.44
C ASP A 107 -8.96 10.06 -3.21
N GLY A 108 -8.27 9.01 -3.66
CA GLY A 108 -6.82 8.89 -3.51
C GLY A 108 -6.34 8.33 -2.17
N VAL A 109 -7.25 7.91 -1.27
CA VAL A 109 -6.89 7.34 0.02
C VAL A 109 -7.21 5.86 0.05
N LEU A 110 -6.20 5.04 0.29
CA LEU A 110 -6.33 3.60 0.51
C LEU A 110 -6.58 3.32 1.99
N VAL A 111 -7.68 2.65 2.30
CA VAL A 111 -8.06 2.25 3.67
C VAL A 111 -8.06 0.73 3.77
N VAL A 112 -7.36 0.19 4.75
CA VAL A 112 -7.29 -1.24 5.03
C VAL A 112 -7.75 -1.49 6.46
N HIS A 113 -8.88 -2.17 6.62
CA HIS A 113 -9.42 -2.60 7.91
C HIS A 113 -9.00 -4.03 8.20
N MET A 114 -8.37 -4.26 9.35
CA MET A 114 -7.73 -5.52 9.73
C MET A 114 -8.18 -5.93 11.13
N PRO A 115 -9.20 -6.80 11.25
CA PRO A 115 -9.63 -7.33 12.54
C PRO A 115 -8.49 -8.12 13.21
N LYS A 116 -8.31 -7.96 14.51
CA LYS A 116 -7.35 -8.74 15.29
C LYS A 116 -7.86 -10.16 15.47
N GLU A 117 -6.94 -11.11 15.65
CA GLU A 117 -7.31 -12.43 16.15
C GLU A 117 -7.85 -12.31 17.58
N GLU A 118 -8.86 -13.12 17.92
CA GLU A 118 -9.30 -13.26 19.30
C GLU A 118 -8.19 -13.87 20.14
N VAL A 119 -7.84 -13.23 21.25
CA VAL A 119 -6.94 -13.82 22.24
C VAL A 119 -7.74 -14.86 23.02
N ILE A 120 -7.69 -16.11 22.58
CA ILE A 120 -8.26 -17.21 23.36
C ILE A 120 -7.41 -17.35 24.63
N HIS A 121 -8.00 -17.10 25.80
CA HIS A 121 -7.42 -17.37 27.12
C HIS A 121 -7.73 -18.80 27.56
#